data_AF-B8HVI9-F1
#
_entry.id   AF-B8HVI9-F1
#
_cell.length_a   1.000
_cell.length_b   1.000
_cell.length_c   1.000
_cell.angle_alpha   90.00
_cell.angle_beta   90.00
_cell.angle_gamma   90.00
#
_symmetry.space_group_name_H-M   'P 1'
#
loop_
_entity.id
_entity.type
_entity.pdbx_description
1 polymer ?
#
loop_
_entity_poly.entity_id
_entity_poly.type
_entity_poly.pdbx_seq_one_letter_code
_entity_poly.pdbx_strand_id
1 'polypeptide(L)'
;MPPIREKTFLEFYDFTQAWQQTFTALKGWIIVEAICFGLLPALKLIDTRVRMDGWFIPSIIAGLVGAGLLGLSSELLRVVEDRLSGTQKKPLILLGRIASLVGIAGVGLPLFLVGAEVWMYFTVNSKKPL
;
A
#
# COMPACT_ATOMS: atom_id res chain seq x y z
N MET A 1 28.47 -21.26 31.97
CA MET A 1 27.98 -20.45 30.84
C MET A 1 26.77 -21.17 30.26
N PRO A 2 25.55 -20.63 30.34
CA PRO A 2 24.44 -21.20 29.61
C PRO A 2 24.67 -21.01 28.10
N PRO A 3 24.24 -21.94 27.24
CA PRO A 3 24.37 -21.81 25.80
C PRO A 3 23.56 -20.60 25.33
N ILE A 4 24.21 -19.70 24.57
CA ILE A 4 23.55 -18.60 23.87
C ILE A 4 22.69 -19.28 22.78
N ARG A 5 21.42 -19.53 23.10
CA ARG A 5 20.43 -20.01 22.13
C ARG A 5 20.25 -18.87 21.13
N GLU A 6 20.81 -19.05 19.93
CA GLU A 6 20.57 -18.22 18.77
C GLU A 6 19.06 -18.21 18.53
N LYS A 7 18.38 -17.17 19.00
CA LYS A 7 16.94 -17.03 18.79
C LYS A 7 16.74 -16.75 17.30
N THR A 8 16.07 -17.66 16.62
CA THR A 8 15.77 -17.58 15.20
C THR A 8 14.98 -16.30 14.92
N PHE A 9 15.22 -15.64 13.78
CA PHE A 9 14.51 -14.43 13.35
C PHE A 9 12.97 -14.51 13.50
N LEU A 10 12.42 -15.72 13.33
CA LEU A 10 10.99 -16.03 13.50
C LEU A 10 10.47 -15.91 14.94
N GLU A 11 11.31 -16.07 15.97
CA GLU A 11 10.88 -15.88 17.37
C GLU A 11 10.77 -14.39 17.76
N PHE A 12 11.41 -13.50 17.00
CA PHE A 12 11.36 -12.05 17.22
C PHE A 12 10.35 -11.33 16.35
N TYR A 13 9.89 -11.99 15.28
CA TYR A 13 8.92 -11.44 14.37
C TYR A 13 7.53 -11.49 15.02
N ASP A 14 7.01 -10.35 15.44
CA ASP A 14 5.66 -10.28 16.00
C ASP A 14 4.63 -10.30 14.87
N PHE A 15 4.24 -11.52 14.50
CA PHE A 15 3.24 -11.76 13.46
C PHE A 15 1.92 -11.05 13.78
N THR A 16 1.52 -10.98 15.05
CA THR A 16 0.27 -10.33 15.45
C THR A 16 0.31 -8.85 15.15
N GLN A 17 1.42 -8.17 15.44
CA GLN A 17 1.58 -6.76 15.13
C GLN A 17 1.64 -6.51 13.61
N ALA A 18 2.35 -7.35 12.86
CA ALA A 18 2.38 -7.27 11.40
C ALA A 18 0.96 -7.40 10.80
N TRP A 19 0.13 -8.31 11.31
CA TRP A 19 -1.27 -8.44 10.90
C TRP A 19 -2.11 -7.23 11.22
N GLN A 20 -1.96 -6.63 12.40
CA GLN A 20 -2.70 -5.42 12.76
C GLN A 20 -2.41 -4.28 11.77
N GLN A 21 -1.15 -4.10 11.37
CA GLN A 21 -0.76 -3.11 10.38
C GLN A 21 -1.34 -3.43 9.00
N THR A 22 -1.25 -4.69 8.56
CA THR A 22 -1.88 -5.16 7.32
C THR A 22 -3.38 -4.89 7.31
N PHE A 23 -4.11 -5.24 8.37
CA PHE A 23 -5.55 -5.00 8.47
C PHE A 23 -5.90 -3.51 8.51
N THR A 24 -5.07 -2.69 9.13
CA THR A 24 -5.26 -1.24 9.14
C THR A 24 -5.11 -0.66 7.74
N ALA A 25 -4.07 -1.05 7.01
CA ALA A 25 -3.86 -0.67 5.61
C ALA A 25 -5.00 -1.18 4.72
N LEU A 26 -5.45 -2.43 4.93
CA LEU A 26 -6.53 -3.04 4.15
C LEU A 26 -7.87 -2.32 4.37
N LYS A 27 -8.20 -1.94 5.61
CA LYS A 27 -9.40 -1.13 5.89
C LYS A 27 -9.34 0.21 5.17
N GLY A 28 -8.19 0.89 5.23
CA GLY A 28 -7.97 2.14 4.50
C GLY A 28 -8.15 1.96 2.99
N TRP A 29 -7.53 0.92 2.43
CA TRP A 29 -7.67 0.56 1.02
C TRP A 29 -9.13 0.29 0.63
N ILE A 30 -9.89 -0.50 1.40
CA ILE A 30 -11.30 -0.81 1.10
C ILE A 30 -12.15 0.47 1.07
N ILE A 31 -11.96 1.38 2.04
CA ILE A 31 -12.69 2.66 2.07
C ILE A 31 -12.38 3.47 0.82
N VAL A 32 -11.10 3.56 0.47
CA VAL A 32 -10.63 4.27 -0.73
C VAL A 32 -11.20 3.65 -2.00
N GLU A 33 -11.10 2.32 -2.15
CA GLU A 33 -11.65 1.57 -3.28
C GLU A 33 -13.16 1.81 -3.44
N ALA A 34 -13.91 1.75 -2.34
CA ALA A 34 -15.36 1.98 -2.33
C ALA A 34 -15.72 3.41 -2.74
N ILE A 35 -14.95 4.41 -2.31
CA ILE A 35 -15.14 5.80 -2.73
C ILE A 35 -14.82 5.94 -4.22
N CYS A 36 -13.66 5.44 -4.64
CA CYS A 36 -13.14 5.56 -6.00
C CYS A 36 -14.01 4.86 -7.03
N PHE A 37 -14.33 3.59 -6.84
CA PHE A 37 -15.05 2.77 -7.81
C PHE A 37 -16.56 2.66 -7.54
N GLY A 38 -17.00 2.94 -6.31
CA GLY A 38 -18.42 2.92 -5.95
C GLY A 38 -19.05 4.31 -5.97
N LEU A 39 -18.61 5.19 -5.04
CA LEU A 39 -19.29 6.46 -4.77
C LEU A 39 -19.14 7.47 -5.91
N LEU A 40 -17.92 7.70 -6.41
CA LEU A 40 -17.68 8.73 -7.44
C LEU A 40 -18.41 8.43 -8.77
N PRO A 41 -18.40 7.19 -9.30
CA PRO A 41 -19.19 6.85 -10.47
C PRO A 41 -20.70 6.89 -10.20
N ALA A 42 -21.16 6.49 -9.00
CA ALA A 42 -22.57 6.54 -8.63
C ALA A 42 -23.13 7.97 -8.62
N LEU A 43 -22.32 8.95 -8.18
CA LEU A 43 -22.65 10.36 -8.21
C LEU A 43 -22.49 11.02 -9.59
N LYS A 44 -22.10 10.25 -10.62
CA LYS A 44 -21.79 10.74 -11.98
C LYS A 44 -20.74 11.86 -11.99
N LEU A 45 -19.87 11.91 -10.99
CA LEU A 45 -18.78 12.87 -10.92
C LEU A 45 -17.67 12.53 -11.92
N ILE A 46 -17.62 11.26 -12.36
CA ILE A 46 -16.65 10.75 -13.34
C ILE A 46 -17.39 9.79 -14.28
N ASP A 47 -17.33 10.04 -15.59
CA ASP A 47 -18.00 9.23 -16.62
C ASP A 47 -16.99 8.30 -17.32
N THR A 48 -16.36 7.43 -16.53
CA THR A 48 -15.26 6.55 -16.96
C THR A 48 -15.57 5.08 -16.75
N ARG A 49 -16.86 4.72 -16.72
CA ARG A 49 -17.35 3.36 -16.44
C ARG A 49 -16.61 2.28 -17.26
N VAL A 50 -16.37 2.53 -18.55
CA VAL A 50 -15.65 1.59 -19.44
C VAL A 50 -14.16 1.45 -19.12
N ARG A 51 -13.49 2.54 -18.70
CA ARG A 51 -12.06 2.50 -18.36
C ARG A 51 -11.81 1.99 -16.94
N MET A 52 -12.65 2.37 -15.98
CA MET A 52 -12.49 2.00 -14.58
C MET A 52 -12.75 0.51 -14.33
N ASP A 53 -13.67 -0.12 -15.07
CA ASP A 53 -13.95 -1.55 -14.95
C ASP A 53 -12.70 -2.42 -15.24
N GLY A 54 -11.83 -1.98 -16.16
CA GLY A 54 -10.57 -2.67 -16.48
C GLY A 54 -9.50 -2.55 -15.39
N TRP A 55 -9.59 -1.55 -14.51
CA TRP A 55 -8.61 -1.29 -13.46
C TRP A 55 -9.01 -1.84 -12.08
N PHE A 56 -10.28 -2.21 -11.90
CA PHE A 56 -10.78 -2.72 -10.63
C PHE A 56 -10.06 -4.00 -10.17
N ILE A 57 -9.91 -4.99 -11.06
CA ILE A 57 -9.22 -6.25 -10.72
C ILE A 57 -7.73 -6.02 -10.38
N PRO A 58 -6.96 -5.27 -11.19
CA PRO A 58 -5.60 -4.87 -10.82
C PRO A 58 -5.53 -4.13 -9.48
N SER A 59 -6.51 -3.28 -9.17
CA SER A 59 -6.61 -2.54 -7.90
C SER A 59 -6.77 -3.46 -6.70
N ILE A 60 -7.63 -4.48 -6.81
CA ILE A 60 -7.79 -5.49 -5.76
C ILE A 60 -6.48 -6.21 -5.48
N ILE A 61 -5.79 -6.68 -6.51
CA ILE A 61 -4.52 -7.40 -6.35
C ILE A 61 -3.47 -6.47 -5.73
N ALA A 62 -3.36 -5.23 -6.23
CA ALA A 62 -2.40 -4.25 -5.74
C ALA A 62 -2.68 -3.85 -4.28
N GLY A 63 -3.94 -3.70 -3.89
CA GLY A 63 -4.34 -3.37 -2.53
C GLY A 63 -4.05 -4.49 -1.53
N LEU A 64 -4.37 -5.74 -1.89
CA LEU A 64 -4.09 -6.91 -1.05
C LEU A 64 -2.58 -7.12 -0.87
N VAL A 65 -1.83 -7.13 -1.97
CA VAL A 65 -0.37 -7.30 -1.95
C VAL A 65 0.30 -6.13 -1.25
N GLY A 66 -0.17 -4.90 -1.51
CA GLY A 66 0.37 -3.69 -0.90
C GLY A 66 0.15 -3.61 0.62
N ALA A 67 -1.04 -3.97 1.09
CA ALA A 67 -1.34 -4.04 2.52
C ALA A 67 -0.46 -5.08 3.23
N GLY A 68 -0.26 -6.25 2.62
CA GLY A 68 0.65 -7.28 3.15
C GLY A 68 2.10 -6.79 3.22
N LEU A 69 2.59 -6.15 2.16
CA LEU A 69 3.92 -5.53 2.12
C LEU A 69 4.10 -4.47 3.22
N LEU A 70 3.07 -3.68 3.52
CA LEU A 70 3.12 -2.68 4.60
C LEU A 70 3.25 -3.31 5.98
N GLY A 71 2.46 -4.34 6.29
CA GLY A 71 2.57 -5.03 7.57
C GLY A 71 3.94 -5.70 7.73
N LEU A 72 4.40 -6.39 6.69
CA LEU A 72 5.69 -7.08 6.69
C LEU A 72 6.86 -6.11 6.83
N SER A 73 6.85 -5.01 6.07
CA SER A 73 7.93 -4.01 6.08
C SER A 73 7.98 -3.21 7.38
N SER A 74 6.83 -2.89 7.98
CA SER A 74 6.76 -2.17 9.26
C SER A 74 7.41 -2.99 10.38
N GLU A 75 7.10 -4.28 10.44
CA GLU A 75 7.68 -5.16 11.44
C GLU A 75 9.17 -5.44 11.18
N LEU A 76 9.55 -5.61 9.92
CA LEU A 76 10.96 -5.74 9.53
C LEU A 76 11.76 -4.51 9.96
N LEU A 77 11.26 -3.30 9.70
CA LEU A 77 11.92 -2.05 10.09
C LEU A 77 12.05 -1.94 11.62
N ARG A 78 10.99 -2.30 12.37
CA ARG A 78 11.01 -2.31 13.84
C ARG A 78 12.10 -3.24 14.38
N VAL A 79 12.12 -4.49 13.93
CA VAL A 79 13.12 -5.49 14.36
C VAL A 79 14.54 -5.02 14.04
N VAL A 80 14.75 -4.47 12.83
CA VAL A 80 16.05 -3.98 12.39
C VAL A 80 16.50 -2.76 13.19
N GLU A 81 15.56 -1.88 13.56
CA GLU A 81 15.86 -0.69 14.33
C GLU A 81 16.24 -0.99 15.78
N ASP A 82 15.50 -1.92 16.42
CA ASP A 82 15.67 -2.30 17.82
C ASP A 82 16.86 -3.25 18.07
N ARG A 83 17.21 -4.10 17.10
CA ARG A 83 18.12 -5.25 17.33
C ARG A 83 19.39 -5.24 16.52
N LEU A 84 19.44 -4.57 15.36
CA LEU A 84 20.66 -4.50 14.57
C LEU A 84 21.43 -3.20 14.82
N SER A 85 22.71 -3.36 15.15
CA SER A 85 23.71 -2.28 15.20
C SER A 85 24.83 -2.56 14.20
N GLY A 86 25.33 -1.52 13.52
CA GLY A 86 26.46 -1.63 12.59
C GLY A 86 26.08 -1.77 11.11
N THR A 87 27.03 -2.21 10.29
CA THR A 87 26.98 -2.15 8.81
C THR A 87 25.88 -3.00 8.18
N GLN A 88 25.47 -4.09 8.82
CA GLN A 88 24.40 -4.98 8.34
C GLN A 88 23.00 -4.35 8.42
N LYS A 89 22.82 -3.27 9.19
CA LYS A 89 21.55 -2.56 9.37
C LYS A 89 21.08 -1.86 8.08
N LYS A 90 22.01 -1.27 7.33
CA LYS A 90 21.72 -0.43 6.15
C LYS A 90 20.94 -1.15 5.04
N PRO A 91 21.35 -2.34 4.56
CA PRO A 91 20.61 -3.03 3.49
C PRO A 91 19.21 -3.47 3.92
N LEU A 92 19.03 -3.89 5.18
CA LEU A 92 17.73 -4.30 5.71
C LEU A 92 16.75 -3.13 5.86
N ILE A 93 17.23 -1.96 6.31
CA ILE A 93 16.42 -0.73 6.33
C ILE A 93 16.00 -0.36 4.91
N LEU A 94 16.93 -0.43 3.95
CA LEU A 94 16.63 -0.09 2.56
C LEU A 94 15.54 -1.00 1.98
N LEU A 95 15.65 -2.31 2.21
CA LEU A 95 14.65 -3.29 1.80
C LEU A 95 13.29 -2.98 2.43
N GLY A 96 13.24 -2.73 3.74
CA GLY A 96 12.01 -2.36 4.44
C GLY A 96 11.37 -1.08 3.89
N ARG A 97 12.18 -0.06 3.59
CA ARG A 97 11.68 1.20 2.99
C ARG A 97 11.15 1.00 1.58
N ILE A 98 11.84 0.22 0.74
CA ILE A 98 11.37 -0.08 -0.62
C ILE A 98 10.05 -0.86 -0.55
N ALA A 99 9.97 -1.89 0.30
CA ALA A 99 8.75 -2.67 0.49
C ALA A 99 7.59 -1.81 1.01
N SER A 100 7.87 -0.88 1.93
CA SER A 100 6.89 0.08 2.43
C SER A 100 6.39 1.02 1.31
N LEU A 101 7.31 1.59 0.50
CA LEU A 101 6.94 2.45 -0.63
C LEU A 101 6.08 1.73 -1.66
N VAL A 102 6.46 0.50 -2.04
CA VAL A 102 5.66 -0.34 -2.95
C VAL A 102 4.29 -0.66 -2.32
N GLY A 103 4.26 -0.92 -1.02
CA GLY A 103 3.02 -1.15 -0.28
C GLY A 103 2.08 0.06 -0.30
N ILE A 104 2.60 1.27 -0.05
CA ILE A 104 1.84 2.52 -0.15
C ILE A 104 1.32 2.71 -1.58
N ALA A 105 2.17 2.50 -2.59
CA ALA A 105 1.77 2.64 -3.99
C ALA A 105 0.63 1.66 -4.37
N GLY A 106 0.68 0.42 -3.88
CA GLY A 106 -0.38 -0.57 -4.10
C GLY A 106 -1.70 -0.18 -3.44
N VAL A 107 -1.68 0.22 -2.17
CA VAL A 107 -2.88 0.68 -1.43
C VAL A 107 -3.43 2.00 -1.97
N GLY A 108 -2.55 2.89 -2.47
CA GLY A 108 -2.92 4.19 -3.04
C GLY A 108 -3.29 4.15 -4.52
N LEU A 109 -3.18 3.01 -5.19
CA LEU A 109 -3.49 2.84 -6.61
C LEU A 109 -4.91 3.32 -7.02
N PRO A 110 -5.99 3.07 -6.25
CA PRO A 110 -7.33 3.53 -6.61
C PRO A 110 -7.42 5.06 -6.67
N LEU A 111 -6.79 5.74 -5.70
CA LEU A 111 -6.71 7.21 -5.66
C LEU A 111 -5.93 7.75 -6.84
N PHE A 112 -4.81 7.12 -7.18
CA PHE A 112 -3.98 7.56 -8.29
C PHE A 112 -4.73 7.47 -9.62
N LEU A 113 -5.42 6.36 -9.88
CA LEU A 113 -6.20 6.16 -11.11
C LEU A 113 -7.32 7.18 -11.24
N VAL A 114 -8.11 7.35 -10.19
CA VAL A 114 -9.21 8.32 -10.16
C VAL A 114 -8.68 9.75 -10.30
N GLY A 115 -7.61 10.11 -9.59
CA GLY A 115 -6.98 11.42 -9.69
C GLY A 115 -6.46 11.72 -11.11
N ALA A 116 -5.86 10.72 -11.77
CA ALA A 116 -5.41 10.84 -13.15
C ALA A 116 -6.57 11.07 -14.12
N GLU A 117 -7.68 10.33 -13.97
CA GLU A 117 -8.87 10.51 -14.81
C GLU A 117 -9.52 11.88 -14.58
N VAL A 118 -9.64 12.35 -13.33
CA VAL A 118 -10.14 13.68 -13.01
C VAL A 118 -9.24 14.77 -13.62
N TRP A 119 -7.92 14.63 -13.49
CA TRP A 119 -6.97 15.56 -14.10
C TRP A 119 -7.07 15.60 -15.62
N MET A 120 -7.19 14.43 -16.27
CA MET A 120 -7.41 14.35 -17.72
C MET A 120 -8.71 15.04 -18.13
N TYR A 121 -9.80 14.84 -17.38
CA TYR A 121 -11.08 15.49 -17.63
C TYR A 121 -10.95 17.03 -17.62
N PHE A 122 -10.33 17.61 -16.59
CA PHE A 122 -10.15 19.06 -16.49
C PHE A 122 -9.23 19.62 -17.57
N THR A 123 -8.11 18.95 -17.85
CA THR A 123 -7.16 19.43 -18.87
C THR A 123 -7.73 19.38 -20.28
N VAL A 124 -8.52 18.36 -20.62
CA VAL A 124 -9.16 18.23 -21.94
C VAL A 124 -10.31 19.22 -22.09
N ASN A 125 -11.18 19.39 -21.09
CA ASN A 125 -12.29 20.34 -21.18
C ASN A 125 -11.84 21.82 -21.13
N SER A 126 -10.68 22.13 -20.55
CA SER A 126 -10.13 23.50 -20.58
C SER A 126 -9.72 23.97 -21.99
N LYS A 127 -9.57 23.04 -22.95
CA LYS A 127 -9.13 23.33 -24.33
C LYS A 127 -10.26 23.48 -25.34
N LYS A 128 -11.52 23.39 -24.94
CA LYS A 128 -12.66 23.71 -25.82
C LYS A 128 -13.07 25.17 -25.57
N PRO A 129 -12.64 26.12 -26.41
CA PRO A 129 -13.25 27.45 -26.40
C PRO A 129 -14.73 27.31 -26.80
N LEU A 130 -15.59 28.01 -26.05
CA LEU A 130 -16.99 28.28 -26.40
C LEU A 130 -17.07 29.03 -27.73
#